data_AF-A0A4Z2GL37-F1
#
_entry.id   AF-A0A4Z2GL37-F1
#
_cell.length_a   1.000
_cell.length_b   1.000
_cell.length_c   1.000
_cell.angle_alpha   90.00
_cell.angle_beta   90.00
_cell.angle_gamma   90.00
#
_symmetry.space_group_name_H-M   'P 1'
#
loop_
_entity.id
_entity.type
_entity.pdbx_description
1 polymer ?
#
loop_
_entity_poly.entity_id
_entity_poly.type
_entity_poly.pdbx_seq_one_letter_code
_entity_poly.pdbx_strand_id
1 'polypeptide(L)'
;MYGCVLRRCDLAVWFQSVAVHVGALAALCVALCLSAALLAGLPWLAVVRRCGGALALFVWGTLYVVAVVFVFTGGPVSTWEQVAFFLFLSLSVYTVLPLSLAWALMVGVGTSLSHIVIISLVANVLLLACVNCVGIFHLWMTEQDRRISNHKREQFSAIRSQKTIRKYQQEQLLLSVLPRYIAMELKTEVINKLFKPTGEGTGESIRHNFHSLYIRRHNDVSILYADIVGFTKLASSCTPEELVANNGCLRIKILGDCYYCVSGLPDPIPTHARNCVQMGLDMCTAIRSGPFSLRDWYLECYNNVLE
;
A
#
# COMPACT_ATOMS: atom_id res chain seq x y z
N MET A 1 79.19 5.38 -29.34
CA MET A 1 78.12 6.40 -29.20
C MET A 1 76.72 5.80 -29.35
N TYR A 2 76.40 5.13 -30.47
CA TYR A 2 75.06 4.61 -30.81
C TYR A 2 74.29 3.87 -29.68
N GLY A 3 74.92 2.94 -28.95
CA GLY A 3 74.24 2.15 -27.92
C GLY A 3 73.64 2.94 -26.75
N CYS A 4 74.11 4.15 -26.47
CA CYS A 4 73.54 5.03 -25.44
C CYS A 4 72.27 5.77 -25.94
N VAL A 5 72.18 6.02 -27.24
CA VAL A 5 70.98 6.60 -27.87
C VAL A 5 69.88 5.55 -27.94
N LEU A 6 70.19 4.33 -28.39
CA LEU A 6 69.22 3.22 -28.45
C LEU A 6 68.58 2.96 -27.08
N ARG A 7 69.40 2.76 -26.04
CA ARG A 7 68.92 2.54 -24.67
C ARG A 7 68.13 3.73 -24.09
N ARG A 8 68.32 4.96 -24.58
CA ARG A 8 67.46 6.11 -24.22
C ARG A 8 66.10 6.07 -24.93
N CYS A 9 66.05 5.69 -26.21
CA CYS A 9 64.80 5.51 -26.94
C CYS A 9 63.97 4.37 -26.34
N ASP A 10 64.58 3.21 -26.06
CA ASP A 10 63.90 2.07 -25.44
C ASP A 10 63.33 2.44 -24.07
N LEU A 11 64.12 3.15 -23.24
CA LEU A 11 63.67 3.59 -21.92
C LEU A 11 62.55 4.63 -22.01
N ALA A 12 62.58 5.55 -22.99
CA ALA A 12 61.52 6.53 -23.19
C ALA A 12 60.21 5.87 -23.65
N VAL A 13 60.27 4.94 -24.60
CA VAL A 13 59.10 4.15 -25.05
C VAL A 13 58.52 3.31 -23.90
N TRP A 14 59.37 2.71 -23.07
CA TRP A 14 58.94 2.04 -21.84
C TRP A 14 58.28 3.01 -20.85
N PHE A 15 58.89 4.15 -20.55
CA PHE A 15 58.36 5.12 -19.59
C PHE A 15 57.01 5.68 -20.05
N GLN A 16 56.87 5.95 -21.35
CA GLN A 16 55.63 6.44 -21.95
C GLN A 16 54.54 5.37 -21.96
N SER A 17 54.89 4.10 -22.22
CA SER A 17 53.95 2.97 -22.09
C SER A 17 53.48 2.76 -20.65
N VAL A 18 54.40 2.82 -19.68
CA VAL A 18 54.10 2.71 -18.24
C VAL A 18 53.24 3.88 -17.78
N ALA A 19 53.54 5.12 -18.19
CA ALA A 19 52.75 6.30 -17.84
C ALA A 19 51.29 6.20 -18.36
N VAL A 20 51.09 5.68 -19.57
CA VAL A 20 49.74 5.43 -20.13
C VAL A 20 48.97 4.38 -19.31
N HIS A 21 49.61 3.26 -18.96
CA HIS A 21 48.98 2.21 -18.13
C HIS A 21 48.70 2.68 -16.70
N VAL A 22 49.59 3.49 -16.10
CA VAL A 22 49.40 4.11 -14.78
C VAL A 22 48.26 5.13 -14.81
N GLY A 23 48.16 5.92 -15.89
CA GLY A 23 47.03 6.84 -16.11
C GLY A 23 45.68 6.10 -16.20
N ALA A 24 45.65 4.98 -16.94
CA ALA A 24 44.49 4.10 -17.02
C ALA A 24 44.07 3.55 -15.65
N LEU A 25 45.03 3.00 -14.90
CA LEU A 25 44.79 2.46 -13.56
C LEU A 25 44.30 3.53 -12.59
N ALA A 26 44.90 4.72 -12.63
CA ALA A 26 44.51 5.85 -11.78
C ALA A 26 43.08 6.31 -12.08
N ALA A 27 42.70 6.43 -13.35
CA ALA A 27 41.33 6.77 -13.75
C ALA A 27 40.31 5.70 -13.33
N LEU A 28 40.65 4.42 -13.48
CA LEU A 28 39.82 3.31 -13.03
C LEU A 28 39.65 3.33 -11.50
N CYS A 29 40.73 3.51 -10.75
CA CYS A 29 40.69 3.64 -9.28
C CYS A 29 39.86 4.84 -8.83
N VAL A 30 39.98 6.01 -9.48
CA VAL A 30 39.15 7.18 -9.17
C VAL A 30 37.67 6.91 -9.45
N ALA A 31 37.33 6.29 -10.58
CA ALA A 31 35.94 5.92 -10.90
C ALA A 31 35.35 4.89 -9.90
N LEU A 32 36.15 3.92 -9.46
CA LEU A 32 35.77 2.94 -8.44
C LEU A 32 35.61 3.58 -7.06
N CYS A 33 36.53 4.46 -6.64
CA CYS A 33 36.42 5.18 -5.36
C CYS A 33 35.20 6.11 -5.32
N LEU A 34 34.93 6.85 -6.41
CA LEU A 34 33.77 7.74 -6.50
C LEU A 34 32.44 6.98 -6.51
N SER A 35 32.36 5.85 -7.21
CA SER A 35 31.16 5.01 -7.21
C SER A 35 30.95 4.27 -5.88
N ALA A 36 32.01 3.77 -5.24
CA ALA A 36 31.95 3.17 -3.90
C ALA A 36 31.53 4.20 -2.83
N ALA A 37 32.06 5.42 -2.87
CA ALA A 37 31.65 6.50 -1.97
C ALA A 37 30.18 6.89 -2.15
N LEU A 38 29.68 6.94 -3.40
CA LEU A 38 28.27 7.19 -3.68
C LEU A 38 27.38 6.06 -3.13
N LEU A 39 27.76 4.80 -3.36
CA LEU A 39 27.05 3.61 -2.86
C LEU A 39 26.99 3.58 -1.32
N ALA A 40 28.09 3.94 -0.64
CA ALA A 40 28.14 4.06 0.82
C ALA A 40 27.29 5.22 1.36
N GLY A 41 27.05 6.27 0.57
CA GLY A 41 26.17 7.39 0.92
C GLY A 41 24.67 7.11 0.73
N LEU A 42 24.29 6.16 -0.13
CA LEU A 42 22.88 5.84 -0.44
C LEU A 42 21.99 5.56 0.79
N PRO A 43 22.44 4.83 1.84
CA PRO A 43 21.59 4.53 2.99
C PRO A 43 21.21 5.76 3.82
N TRP A 44 22.04 6.81 3.80
CA TRP A 44 21.90 7.97 4.70
C TRP A 44 20.97 9.06 4.17
N LEU A 45 20.77 9.15 2.85
CA LEU A 45 19.96 10.19 2.23
C LEU A 45 18.63 9.64 1.70
N ALA A 46 17.58 9.71 2.53
CA ALA A 46 16.19 9.50 2.09
C ALA A 46 15.80 10.41 0.90
N VAL A 47 16.45 11.57 0.77
CA VAL A 47 16.32 12.51 -0.36
C VAL A 47 16.84 11.90 -1.68
N VAL A 48 17.92 11.11 -1.65
CA VAL A 48 18.57 10.58 -2.86
C VAL A 48 17.68 9.58 -3.60
N ARG A 49 16.76 8.90 -2.89
CA ARG A 49 15.71 8.07 -3.52
C ARG A 49 14.74 8.87 -4.41
N ARG A 50 14.60 10.18 -4.19
CA ARG A 50 13.81 11.10 -5.04
C ARG A 50 14.59 11.55 -6.29
N CYS A 51 15.92 11.36 -6.32
CA CYS A 51 16.81 11.74 -7.42
C CYS A 51 17.38 10.54 -8.19
N GLY A 52 16.65 9.42 -8.28
CA GLY A 52 17.13 8.17 -8.88
C GLY A 52 17.67 8.30 -10.32
N GLY A 53 17.11 9.22 -11.13
CA GLY A 53 17.63 9.51 -12.47
C GLY A 53 19.02 10.14 -12.47
N ALA A 54 19.35 10.97 -11.47
CA ALA A 54 20.69 11.56 -11.33
C ALA A 54 21.74 10.51 -10.93
N LEU A 55 21.38 9.55 -10.07
CA LEU A 55 22.22 8.37 -9.78
C LEU A 55 22.50 7.56 -11.04
N ALA A 56 21.46 7.28 -11.84
CA ALA A 56 21.59 6.50 -13.07
C ALA A 56 22.50 7.22 -14.10
N LEU A 57 22.35 8.54 -14.26
CA LEU A 57 23.24 9.33 -15.11
C LEU A 57 24.68 9.37 -14.60
N PHE A 58 24.90 9.42 -13.28
CA PHE A 58 26.25 9.35 -12.69
C PHE A 58 26.91 7.98 -12.94
N VAL A 59 26.18 6.88 -12.70
CA VAL A 59 26.67 5.50 -12.93
C VAL A 59 26.92 5.24 -14.41
N TRP A 60 26.09 5.76 -15.32
CA TRP A 60 26.41 5.75 -16.74
C TRP A 60 27.68 6.57 -17.05
N GLY A 61 27.80 7.77 -16.48
CA GLY A 61 28.94 8.65 -16.71
C GLY A 61 30.27 8.04 -16.30
N THR A 62 30.34 7.37 -15.15
CA THR A 62 31.56 6.66 -14.73
C THR A 62 31.89 5.48 -15.64
N LEU A 63 30.88 4.68 -16.04
CA LEU A 63 31.07 3.57 -16.99
C LEU A 63 31.52 4.05 -18.38
N TYR A 64 30.97 5.18 -18.86
CA TYR A 64 31.37 5.80 -20.12
C TYR A 64 32.79 6.39 -20.07
N VAL A 65 33.17 7.04 -18.96
CA VAL A 65 34.55 7.50 -18.76
C VAL A 65 35.53 6.32 -18.75
N VAL A 66 35.19 5.20 -18.11
CA VAL A 66 36.02 3.98 -18.16
C VAL A 66 36.12 3.42 -19.58
N ALA A 67 35.02 3.41 -20.36
CA ALA A 67 35.04 3.01 -21.77
C ALA A 67 35.97 3.89 -22.61
N VAL A 68 35.87 5.22 -22.45
CA VAL A 68 36.70 6.20 -23.18
C VAL A 68 38.17 6.08 -22.79
N VAL A 69 38.49 5.93 -21.51
CA VAL A 69 39.88 5.71 -21.06
C VAL A 69 40.44 4.44 -21.66
N PHE A 70 39.71 3.32 -21.59
CA PHE A 70 40.15 2.03 -22.14
C PHE A 70 40.50 2.10 -23.63
N VAL A 71 39.74 2.88 -24.43
CA VAL A 71 40.05 3.16 -25.84
C VAL A 71 41.37 3.90 -26.04
N PHE A 72 41.63 4.94 -25.23
CA PHE A 72 42.80 5.82 -25.44
C PHE A 72 44.07 5.36 -24.71
N THR A 73 43.96 4.43 -23.75
CA THR A 73 45.11 3.90 -23.00
C THR A 73 45.44 2.43 -23.30
N GLY A 74 44.58 1.72 -24.03
CA GLY A 74 44.94 0.43 -24.61
C GLY A 74 46.09 0.58 -25.62
N GLY A 75 46.96 -0.43 -25.71
CA GLY A 75 47.95 -0.53 -26.77
C GLY A 75 47.31 -1.00 -28.09
N PRO A 76 47.93 -1.94 -28.83
CA PRO A 76 47.25 -2.64 -29.91
C PRO A 76 46.24 -3.66 -29.35
N VAL A 77 45.18 -3.17 -28.68
CA VAL A 77 44.02 -3.97 -28.26
C VAL A 77 43.26 -4.49 -29.49
N SER A 78 42.61 -5.65 -29.36
CA SER A 78 41.83 -6.17 -30.49
C SER A 78 40.56 -5.34 -30.71
N THR A 79 40.22 -5.13 -31.98
CA THR A 79 39.00 -4.40 -32.36
C THR A 79 37.72 -5.06 -31.84
N TRP A 80 37.77 -6.35 -31.55
CA TRP A 80 36.65 -7.14 -31.01
C TRP A 80 36.39 -6.85 -29.52
N GLU A 81 37.44 -6.76 -28.69
CA GLU A 81 37.32 -6.42 -27.27
C GLU A 81 36.76 -5.01 -27.07
N GLN A 82 37.23 -4.06 -27.89
CA GLN A 82 36.75 -2.68 -27.88
C GLN A 82 35.25 -2.62 -28.20
N VAL A 83 34.81 -3.23 -29.31
CA VAL A 83 33.39 -3.25 -29.70
C VAL A 83 32.52 -3.93 -28.64
N ALA A 84 32.97 -5.04 -28.06
CA ALA A 84 32.21 -5.76 -27.02
C ALA A 84 31.89 -4.87 -25.80
N PHE A 85 32.83 -4.03 -25.36
CA PHE A 85 32.62 -3.14 -24.21
C PHE A 85 31.58 -2.04 -24.51
N PHE A 86 31.56 -1.47 -25.72
CA PHE A 86 30.54 -0.47 -26.10
C PHE A 86 29.15 -1.09 -26.32
N LEU A 87 29.06 -2.32 -26.83
CA LEU A 87 27.79 -3.04 -26.92
C LEU A 87 27.23 -3.36 -25.52
N PHE A 88 28.08 -3.77 -24.57
CA PHE A 88 27.70 -3.95 -23.16
C PHE A 88 27.22 -2.64 -22.51
N LEU A 89 27.93 -1.53 -22.74
CA LEU A 89 27.54 -0.22 -22.23
C LEU A 89 26.19 0.23 -22.79
N SER A 90 25.96 0.06 -24.09
CA SER A 90 24.68 0.38 -24.75
C SER A 90 23.53 -0.46 -24.17
N LEU A 91 23.70 -1.79 -24.07
CA LEU A 91 22.70 -2.69 -23.50
C LEU A 91 22.36 -2.33 -22.04
N SER A 92 23.37 -1.96 -21.23
CA SER A 92 23.21 -1.59 -19.83
C SER A 92 22.30 -0.36 -19.62
N VAL A 93 22.37 0.63 -20.53
CA VAL A 93 21.51 1.83 -20.50
C VAL A 93 20.03 1.48 -20.63
N TYR A 94 19.69 0.48 -21.43
CA TYR A 94 18.31 0.07 -21.70
C TYR A 94 17.74 -1.02 -20.76
N THR A 95 18.61 -1.69 -19.99
CA THR A 95 18.23 -2.88 -19.19
C THR A 95 18.45 -2.72 -17.69
N VAL A 96 19.52 -2.04 -17.25
CA VAL A 96 19.91 -1.96 -15.83
C VAL A 96 19.56 -0.61 -15.21
N LEU A 97 19.62 0.48 -15.99
CA LEU A 97 19.48 1.83 -15.46
C LEU A 97 18.01 2.29 -15.38
N PRO A 98 17.53 2.79 -14.21
CA PRO A 98 16.16 3.29 -14.03
C PRO A 98 15.98 4.71 -14.60
N LEU A 99 16.35 4.91 -15.86
CA LEU A 99 16.14 6.16 -16.60
C LEU A 99 14.73 6.22 -17.19
N SER A 100 14.23 7.44 -17.46
CA SER A 100 13.02 7.58 -18.29
C SER A 100 13.35 7.29 -19.76
N LEU A 101 12.35 6.91 -20.56
CA LEU A 101 12.53 6.56 -21.97
C LEU A 101 13.25 7.65 -22.78
N ALA A 102 12.96 8.93 -22.52
CA ALA A 102 13.64 10.05 -23.17
C ALA A 102 15.14 10.14 -22.78
N TRP A 103 15.47 10.02 -21.48
CA TRP A 103 16.87 10.08 -21.04
C TRP A 103 17.67 8.85 -21.51
N ALA A 104 17.07 7.65 -21.45
CA ALA A 104 17.70 6.43 -21.95
C ALA A 104 17.99 6.51 -23.46
N LEU A 105 17.04 7.02 -24.26
CA LEU A 105 17.23 7.24 -25.70
C LEU A 105 18.35 8.24 -25.99
N MET A 106 18.36 9.41 -25.33
CA MET A 106 19.40 10.43 -25.52
C MET A 106 20.79 9.89 -25.16
N VAL A 107 20.89 9.12 -24.07
CA VAL A 107 22.15 8.52 -23.60
C VAL A 107 22.61 7.40 -24.54
N GLY A 108 21.72 6.50 -24.97
CA GLY A 108 22.04 5.40 -25.89
C GLY A 108 22.42 5.87 -27.30
N VAL A 109 21.76 6.91 -27.81
CA VAL A 109 22.17 7.57 -29.06
C VAL A 109 23.53 8.29 -28.89
N GLY A 110 23.76 8.93 -27.73
CA GLY A 110 25.03 9.59 -27.42
C GLY A 110 26.23 8.64 -27.38
N THR A 111 26.14 7.52 -26.65
CA THR A 111 27.18 6.47 -26.67
C THR A 111 27.39 5.93 -28.07
N SER A 112 26.30 5.71 -28.82
CA SER A 112 26.37 5.15 -30.16
C SER A 112 27.09 6.06 -31.16
N LEU A 113 26.78 7.37 -31.16
CA LEU A 113 27.44 8.35 -32.02
C LEU A 113 28.94 8.46 -31.69
N SER A 114 29.32 8.48 -30.41
CA SER A 114 30.73 8.53 -30.01
C SER A 114 31.53 7.32 -30.50
N HIS A 115 30.95 6.12 -30.45
CA HIS A 115 31.58 4.89 -30.93
C HIS A 115 31.74 4.86 -32.47
N ILE A 116 30.76 5.38 -33.22
CA ILE A 116 30.84 5.50 -34.69
C ILE A 116 32.01 6.40 -35.10
N VAL A 117 32.20 7.54 -34.42
CA VAL A 117 33.30 8.48 -34.69
C VAL A 117 34.68 7.86 -34.40
N ILE A 118 34.78 6.96 -33.41
CA ILE A 118 36.05 6.34 -33.01
C ILE A 118 36.48 5.20 -33.95
N ILE A 119 35.56 4.34 -34.42
CA ILE A 119 35.94 3.12 -35.17
C ILE A 119 35.50 3.12 -36.65
N SER A 120 34.49 3.92 -37.04
CA SER A 120 34.10 4.20 -38.44
C SER A 120 33.96 3.00 -39.39
N LEU A 121 33.61 1.81 -38.88
CA LEU A 121 33.45 0.59 -39.67
C LEU A 121 31.96 0.30 -39.94
N VAL A 122 31.59 0.08 -41.20
CA VAL A 122 30.18 -0.13 -41.64
C VAL A 122 29.48 -1.26 -40.88
N ALA A 123 30.19 -2.37 -40.60
CA ALA A 123 29.67 -3.49 -39.82
C ALA A 123 29.30 -3.09 -38.38
N ASN A 124 30.08 -2.18 -37.76
CA ASN A 124 29.81 -1.70 -36.41
C ASN A 124 28.59 -0.78 -36.35
N VAL A 125 28.31 -0.01 -37.42
CA VAL A 125 27.08 0.79 -37.54
C VAL A 125 25.84 -0.11 -37.55
N LEU A 126 25.89 -1.23 -38.29
CA LEU A 126 24.79 -2.21 -38.35
C LEU A 126 24.56 -2.92 -37.00
N LEU A 127 25.62 -3.43 -36.35
CA LEU A 127 25.51 -4.08 -35.04
C LEU A 127 24.95 -3.13 -33.98
N LEU A 128 25.40 -1.88 -33.98
CA LEU A 128 24.99 -0.85 -33.03
C LEU A 128 23.55 -0.40 -33.25
N ALA A 129 23.09 -0.31 -34.50
CA ALA A 129 21.68 -0.08 -34.81
C ALA A 129 20.80 -1.23 -34.28
N CYS A 130 21.19 -2.49 -34.50
CA CYS A 130 20.47 -3.65 -33.98
C CYS A 130 20.35 -3.64 -32.45
N VAL A 131 21.44 -3.36 -31.71
CA VAL A 131 21.41 -3.32 -30.23
C VAL A 131 20.55 -2.16 -29.71
N ASN A 132 20.57 -0.99 -30.34
CA ASN A 132 19.66 0.10 -29.96
C ASN A 132 18.18 -0.27 -30.22
N CYS A 133 17.86 -0.91 -31.34
CA CYS A 133 16.49 -1.38 -31.62
C CYS A 133 15.99 -2.39 -30.57
N VAL A 134 16.83 -3.37 -30.19
CA VAL A 134 16.51 -4.34 -29.14
C VAL A 134 16.37 -3.67 -27.77
N GLY A 135 17.24 -2.72 -27.44
CA GLY A 135 17.18 -1.94 -26.20
C GLY A 135 15.91 -1.10 -26.08
N ILE A 136 15.52 -0.39 -27.16
CA ILE A 136 14.28 0.39 -27.21
C ILE A 136 13.06 -0.52 -27.07
N PHE A 137 13.04 -1.69 -27.72
CA PHE A 137 11.95 -2.67 -27.59
C PHE A 137 11.82 -3.22 -26.15
N HIS A 138 12.94 -3.58 -25.52
CA HIS A 138 12.96 -4.04 -24.13
C HIS A 138 12.48 -2.94 -23.15
N LEU A 139 12.92 -1.70 -23.36
CA LEU A 139 12.54 -0.56 -22.53
C LEU A 139 11.06 -0.21 -22.69
N TRP A 140 10.51 -0.28 -23.91
CA TRP A 140 9.07 -0.16 -24.17
C TRP A 140 8.30 -1.22 -23.40
N MET A 141 8.65 -2.50 -23.55
CA MET A 141 7.97 -3.62 -22.89
C MET A 141 7.96 -3.44 -21.37
N THR A 142 9.12 -3.16 -20.78
CA THR A 142 9.28 -2.93 -19.34
C THR A 142 8.44 -1.75 -18.84
N GLU A 143 8.45 -0.62 -19.57
CA GLU A 143 7.67 0.57 -19.23
C GLU A 143 6.15 0.33 -19.34
N GLN A 144 5.72 -0.46 -20.33
CA GLN A 144 4.32 -0.81 -20.55
C GLN A 144 3.80 -1.77 -19.46
N ASP A 145 4.56 -2.81 -19.10
CA ASP A 145 4.20 -3.71 -18.00
C ASP A 145 4.20 -2.97 -16.66
N ARG A 146 5.14 -2.04 -16.44
CA ARG A 146 5.16 -1.16 -15.26
C ARG A 146 3.90 -0.30 -15.16
N ARG A 147 3.43 0.27 -16.28
CA ARG A 147 2.17 1.05 -16.35
C ARG A 147 0.95 0.19 -16.05
N ILE A 148 0.84 -0.97 -16.71
CA ILE A 148 -0.25 -1.92 -16.51
C ILE A 148 -0.29 -2.41 -15.05
N SER A 149 0.88 -2.72 -14.47
CA SER A 149 1.00 -3.15 -13.07
C SER A 149 0.60 -2.05 -12.08
N ASN A 150 1.06 -0.82 -12.27
CA ASN A 150 0.68 0.30 -11.41
C ASN A 150 -0.83 0.58 -11.47
N HIS A 151 -1.41 0.68 -12.66
CA HIS A 151 -2.85 0.90 -12.83
C HIS A 151 -3.69 -0.21 -12.18
N LYS A 152 -3.29 -1.49 -12.33
CA LYS A 152 -3.92 -2.62 -11.63
C LYS A 152 -3.83 -2.45 -10.11
N ARG A 153 -2.66 -2.07 -9.57
CA ARG A 153 -2.46 -1.87 -8.11
C ARG A 153 -3.30 -0.71 -7.56
N GLU A 154 -3.44 0.37 -8.32
CA GLU A 154 -4.31 1.51 -7.98
C GLU A 154 -5.78 1.09 -7.95
N GLN A 155 -6.26 0.38 -8.98
CA GLN A 155 -7.62 -0.20 -9.01
C GLN A 155 -7.86 -1.17 -7.85
N PHE A 156 -6.94 -2.10 -7.58
CA PHE A 156 -7.05 -3.02 -6.43
C PHE A 156 -7.08 -2.27 -5.09
N SER A 157 -6.33 -1.18 -4.93
CA SER A 157 -6.34 -0.35 -3.74
C SER A 157 -7.71 0.35 -3.54
N ALA A 158 -8.25 0.95 -4.60
CA ALA A 158 -9.56 1.61 -4.59
C ALA A 158 -10.72 0.63 -4.33
N ILE A 159 -10.69 -0.57 -4.94
CA ILE A 159 -11.68 -1.62 -4.67
C ILE A 159 -11.56 -2.11 -3.22
N ARG A 160 -10.34 -2.26 -2.69
CA ARG A 160 -10.11 -2.68 -1.31
C ARG A 160 -10.62 -1.66 -0.29
N SER A 161 -10.40 -0.36 -0.50
CA SER A 161 -10.91 0.69 0.40
C SER A 161 -12.44 0.76 0.39
N GLN A 162 -13.07 0.74 -0.79
CA GLN A 162 -14.54 0.69 -0.90
C GLN A 162 -15.13 -0.56 -0.23
N LYS A 163 -14.51 -1.73 -0.37
CA LYS A 163 -14.96 -2.97 0.29
C LYS A 163 -14.91 -2.86 1.82
N THR A 164 -13.88 -2.21 2.38
CA THR A 164 -13.79 -1.95 3.83
C THR A 164 -14.89 -1.01 4.31
N ILE A 165 -15.17 0.08 3.57
CA ILE A 165 -16.22 1.04 3.92
C ILE A 165 -17.61 0.37 3.91
N ARG A 166 -17.95 -0.36 2.83
CA ARG A 166 -19.22 -1.08 2.74
C ARG A 166 -19.37 -2.15 3.82
N LYS A 167 -18.28 -2.85 4.19
CA LYS A 167 -18.27 -3.79 5.31
C LYS A 167 -18.59 -3.11 6.64
N TYR A 168 -17.98 -1.95 6.91
CA TYR A 168 -18.24 -1.18 8.14
C TYR A 168 -19.71 -0.75 8.22
N GLN A 169 -20.25 -0.20 7.12
CA GLN A 169 -21.67 0.17 7.03
C GLN A 169 -22.60 -1.04 7.24
N GLN A 170 -22.28 -2.19 6.63
CA GLN A 170 -23.05 -3.43 6.81
C GLN A 170 -22.98 -3.96 8.25
N GLU A 171 -21.81 -3.90 8.89
CA GLU A 171 -21.66 -4.32 10.29
C GLU A 171 -22.39 -3.35 11.24
N GLN A 172 -22.39 -2.03 10.97
CA GLN A 172 -23.18 -1.04 11.71
C GLN A 172 -24.70 -1.26 11.58
N LEU A 173 -25.20 -1.50 10.36
CA LEU A 173 -26.61 -1.81 10.09
C LEU A 173 -27.06 -3.15 10.70
N LEU A 174 -26.16 -4.13 10.77
CA LEU A 174 -26.45 -5.40 11.43
C LEU A 174 -26.56 -5.21 12.95
N LEU A 175 -25.69 -4.39 13.54
CA LEU A 175 -25.67 -4.11 14.97
C LEU A 175 -26.82 -3.21 15.46
N SER A 176 -27.42 -2.37 14.61
CA SER A 176 -28.61 -1.58 14.99
C SER A 176 -29.88 -2.43 15.13
N VAL A 177 -29.94 -3.58 14.47
CA VAL A 177 -31.08 -4.52 14.54
C VAL A 177 -30.84 -5.62 15.58
N LEU A 178 -29.58 -6.01 15.80
CA LEU A 178 -29.19 -7.21 16.55
C LEU A 178 -27.98 -6.94 17.49
N PRO A 179 -28.09 -7.25 18.81
CA PRO A 179 -26.99 -7.11 19.76
C PRO A 179 -25.66 -7.76 19.34
N ARG A 180 -24.52 -7.12 19.68
CA ARG A 180 -23.16 -7.55 19.33
C ARG A 180 -22.88 -9.03 19.60
N TYR A 181 -23.33 -9.57 20.75
CA TYR A 181 -23.09 -10.96 21.12
C TYR A 181 -23.80 -11.96 20.18
N ILE A 182 -25.09 -11.73 19.88
CA ILE A 182 -25.86 -12.57 18.94
C ILE A 182 -25.31 -12.39 17.52
N ALA A 183 -25.00 -11.16 17.12
CA ALA A 183 -24.40 -10.85 15.82
C ALA A 183 -23.09 -11.60 15.55
N MET A 184 -22.24 -11.75 16.57
CA MET A 184 -20.98 -12.49 16.48
C MET A 184 -21.21 -14.01 16.42
N GLU A 185 -22.18 -14.53 17.17
CA GLU A 185 -22.59 -15.94 17.13
C GLU A 185 -23.14 -16.33 15.74
N LEU A 186 -24.11 -15.58 15.21
CA LEU A 186 -24.66 -15.79 13.86
C LEU A 186 -23.59 -15.79 12.78
N LYS A 187 -22.70 -14.79 12.82
CA LYS A 187 -21.62 -14.61 11.85
C LYS A 187 -20.66 -15.81 11.88
N THR A 188 -20.36 -16.33 13.06
CA THR A 188 -19.50 -17.50 13.24
C THR A 188 -20.18 -18.78 12.76
N GLU A 189 -21.48 -18.96 13.02
CA GLU A 189 -22.24 -20.12 12.54
C GLU A 189 -22.37 -20.13 11.00
N VAL A 190 -22.65 -18.98 10.38
CA VAL A 190 -22.70 -18.83 8.91
C VAL A 190 -21.33 -19.11 8.29
N ILE A 191 -20.24 -18.61 8.89
CA ILE A 191 -18.87 -18.93 8.47
C ILE A 191 -18.62 -20.44 8.56
N ASN A 192 -18.94 -21.07 9.68
CA ASN A 192 -18.74 -22.52 9.86
C ASN A 192 -19.56 -23.37 8.87
N LYS A 193 -20.76 -22.91 8.47
CA LYS A 193 -21.59 -23.56 7.43
C LYS A 193 -21.06 -23.35 6.01
N LEU A 194 -20.31 -22.27 5.73
CA LEU A 194 -19.60 -22.08 4.45
C LEU A 194 -18.26 -22.82 4.40
N PHE A 195 -17.54 -22.92 5.52
CA PHE A 195 -16.22 -23.56 5.61
C PHE A 195 -16.26 -25.08 5.81
N LYS A 196 -17.42 -25.66 6.06
CA LYS A 196 -17.68 -27.09 5.83
C LYS A 196 -18.25 -27.28 4.42
N PRO A 197 -17.44 -27.52 3.37
CA PRO A 197 -17.96 -28.15 2.16
C PRO A 197 -18.53 -29.51 2.55
N THR A 198 -19.72 -29.86 2.05
CA THR A 198 -20.43 -31.09 2.44
C THR A 198 -19.70 -32.32 1.89
N GLY A 199 -18.77 -32.86 2.68
CA GLY A 199 -18.01 -34.07 2.39
C GLY A 199 -18.82 -35.37 2.52
N GLU A 200 -20.12 -35.33 2.27
CA GLU A 200 -21.02 -36.48 2.20
C GLU A 200 -22.23 -36.11 1.33
N GLY A 201 -22.67 -37.04 0.48
CA GLY A 201 -23.53 -36.71 -0.65
C GLY A 201 -25.03 -36.86 -0.40
N THR A 202 -25.73 -35.74 -0.21
CA THR A 202 -27.19 -35.66 -0.43
C THR A 202 -27.56 -34.32 -1.06
N GLY A 203 -28.22 -34.36 -2.22
CA GLY A 203 -28.54 -33.18 -3.04
C GLY A 203 -29.73 -32.35 -2.55
N GLU A 204 -29.91 -32.18 -1.24
CA GLU A 204 -31.15 -31.66 -0.67
C GLU A 204 -31.12 -30.15 -0.34
N SER A 205 -31.18 -29.36 -1.42
CA SER A 205 -31.69 -27.98 -1.45
C SER A 205 -30.94 -26.89 -0.64
N ILE A 206 -30.43 -25.89 -1.38
CA ILE A 206 -30.12 -24.56 -0.82
C ILE A 206 -31.46 -23.82 -0.64
N ARG A 207 -32.27 -24.23 0.34
CA ARG A 207 -33.57 -23.62 0.66
C ARG A 207 -33.58 -23.02 2.06
N HIS A 208 -33.40 -21.69 2.11
CA HIS A 208 -34.10 -20.73 2.98
C HIS A 208 -34.46 -21.11 4.43
N ASN A 209 -33.63 -21.86 5.16
CA ASN A 209 -33.82 -22.13 6.60
C ASN A 209 -33.43 -20.92 7.49
N PHE A 210 -33.98 -19.74 7.21
CA PHE A 210 -33.79 -18.48 7.95
C PHE A 210 -34.77 -18.34 9.14
N HIS A 211 -35.09 -19.45 9.80
CA HIS A 211 -35.96 -19.51 10.99
C HIS A 211 -35.25 -20.18 12.19
N SER A 212 -33.94 -19.94 12.35
CA SER A 212 -33.26 -20.20 13.61
C SER A 212 -33.73 -19.20 14.67
N LEU A 213 -34.66 -19.65 15.52
CA LEU A 213 -35.25 -18.88 16.62
C LEU A 213 -34.32 -18.93 17.85
N TYR A 214 -33.39 -17.97 17.97
CA TYR A 214 -32.43 -17.92 19.07
C TYR A 214 -33.08 -17.50 20.40
N ILE A 215 -33.59 -18.49 21.14
CA ILE A 215 -34.03 -18.34 22.53
C ILE A 215 -32.89 -18.74 23.46
N ARG A 216 -32.50 -17.84 24.36
CA ARG A 216 -31.64 -18.15 25.52
C ARG A 216 -32.46 -17.94 26.80
N ARG A 217 -32.33 -18.86 27.76
CA ARG A 217 -32.91 -18.70 29.11
C ARG A 217 -31.91 -17.97 30.00
N HIS A 218 -32.37 -16.91 30.64
CA HIS A 218 -31.66 -16.20 31.70
C HIS A 218 -32.53 -16.30 32.97
N ASN A 219 -31.90 -16.49 34.14
CA ASN A 219 -32.62 -16.62 35.42
C ASN A 219 -32.52 -15.33 36.24
N ASP A 220 -31.31 -14.77 36.36
CA ASP A 220 -30.98 -13.68 37.27
C ASP A 220 -31.03 -12.31 36.57
N VAL A 221 -32.25 -11.88 36.26
CA VAL A 221 -32.56 -10.64 35.54
C VAL A 221 -33.67 -9.84 36.20
N SER A 222 -33.76 -8.54 35.91
CA SER A 222 -34.92 -7.71 36.27
C SER A 222 -35.42 -6.93 35.07
N ILE A 223 -36.74 -6.80 34.96
CA ILE A 223 -37.43 -6.14 33.84
C ILE A 223 -38.28 -5.01 34.43
N LEU A 224 -38.11 -3.80 33.90
CA LEU A 224 -38.99 -2.66 34.16
C LEU A 224 -39.98 -2.53 33.01
N TYR A 225 -41.24 -2.23 33.33
CA TYR A 225 -42.22 -1.69 32.38
C TYR A 225 -42.73 -0.36 32.95
N ALA A 226 -42.86 0.65 32.09
CA ALA A 226 -43.37 1.97 32.43
C ALA A 226 -44.19 2.52 31.25
N ASP A 227 -45.32 3.15 31.55
CA ASP A 227 -46.25 3.71 30.57
C ASP A 227 -46.41 5.22 30.81
N ILE A 228 -46.27 6.02 29.75
CA ILE A 228 -46.33 7.49 29.84
C ILE A 228 -47.78 7.94 29.65
N VAL A 229 -48.52 7.98 30.76
CA VAL A 229 -49.90 8.47 30.80
C VAL A 229 -50.02 9.87 30.15
N GLY A 230 -50.71 9.93 29.02
CA GLY A 230 -50.90 11.17 28.24
C GLY A 230 -49.82 11.47 27.18
N PHE A 231 -48.96 10.50 26.85
CA PHE A 231 -47.91 10.60 25.82
C PHE A 231 -48.39 11.29 24.53
N THR A 232 -49.57 10.92 24.02
CA THR A 232 -50.17 11.50 22.80
C THR A 232 -50.25 13.04 22.84
N LYS A 233 -50.49 13.63 24.02
CA LYS A 233 -50.54 15.09 24.18
C LYS A 233 -49.15 15.71 24.21
N LEU A 234 -48.16 15.07 24.85
CA LEU A 234 -46.75 15.49 24.79
C LEU A 234 -46.21 15.43 23.36
N ALA A 235 -46.40 14.30 22.68
CA ALA A 235 -45.95 14.08 21.30
C ALA A 235 -46.55 15.10 20.34
N SER A 236 -47.82 15.51 20.54
CA SER A 236 -48.46 16.56 19.72
C SER A 236 -47.85 17.95 19.84
N SER A 237 -46.96 18.18 20.82
CA SER A 237 -46.25 19.45 21.04
C SER A 237 -44.76 19.43 20.65
N CYS A 238 -44.25 18.32 20.12
CA CYS A 238 -42.86 18.18 19.67
C CYS A 238 -42.77 18.07 18.14
N THR A 239 -41.71 18.62 17.54
CA THR A 239 -41.44 18.43 16.11
C THR A 239 -40.84 17.04 15.83
N PRO A 240 -41.14 16.41 14.67
CA PRO A 240 -40.59 15.09 14.34
C PRO A 240 -39.06 15.04 14.31
N GLU A 241 -38.42 16.11 13.86
CA GLU A 241 -36.96 16.25 13.76
C GLU A 241 -36.29 16.21 15.15
N GLU A 242 -36.96 16.74 16.16
CA GLU A 242 -36.50 16.74 17.55
C GLU A 242 -36.68 15.39 18.27
N LEU A 243 -37.55 14.52 17.75
CA LEU A 243 -37.87 13.23 18.37
C LEU A 243 -36.98 12.09 17.85
N VAL A 244 -36.35 12.24 16.69
CA VAL A 244 -35.59 11.20 15.97
C VAL A 244 -34.09 11.54 15.92
N ALA A 245 -33.54 11.99 17.05
CA ALA A 245 -32.10 12.28 17.19
C ALA A 245 -31.27 10.97 17.15
N ASN A 246 -30.56 10.76 16.04
CA ASN A 246 -29.80 9.55 15.77
C ASN A 246 -28.63 9.30 16.74
N ASN A 247 -28.67 8.13 17.34
CA ASN A 247 -27.56 7.20 17.63
C ASN A 247 -28.23 5.79 17.58
N GLY A 248 -27.66 4.63 17.93
CA GLY A 248 -26.34 4.20 18.41
C GLY A 248 -26.44 2.88 19.18
N CYS A 249 -27.51 2.70 19.97
CA CYS A 249 -27.57 1.72 21.08
C CYS A 249 -28.44 0.48 20.80
N LEU A 250 -28.35 -0.50 21.70
CA LEU A 250 -29.17 -1.71 21.71
C LEU A 250 -30.66 -1.39 21.94
N ARG A 251 -31.39 -1.18 20.84
CA ARG A 251 -32.83 -1.40 20.63
C ARG A 251 -33.72 -1.42 21.89
N ILE A 252 -33.89 -0.27 22.54
CA ILE A 252 -35.11 0.01 23.32
C ILE A 252 -36.27 -0.07 22.32
N LYS A 253 -37.23 -0.96 22.59
CA LYS A 253 -38.28 -1.30 21.63
C LYS A 253 -39.59 -0.63 22.05
N ILE A 254 -39.68 0.67 21.77
CA ILE A 254 -40.85 1.49 22.07
C ILE A 254 -42.10 0.86 21.43
N LEU A 255 -43.10 0.54 22.27
CA LEU A 255 -44.39 0.01 21.85
C LEU A 255 -45.46 1.07 22.12
N GLY A 256 -45.40 2.16 21.36
CA GLY A 256 -46.25 3.34 21.54
C GLY A 256 -45.77 4.20 22.71
N ASP A 257 -46.57 4.27 23.75
CA ASP A 257 -46.37 4.97 25.03
C ASP A 257 -45.67 4.11 26.10
N CYS A 258 -45.62 2.79 25.88
CA CYS A 258 -44.98 1.83 26.78
C CYS A 258 -43.47 1.67 26.52
N TYR A 259 -42.69 1.91 27.57
CA TYR A 259 -41.25 1.73 27.67
C TYR A 259 -40.93 0.49 28.51
N TYR A 260 -39.89 -0.26 28.13
CA TYR A 260 -39.37 -1.34 28.96
C TYR A 260 -37.84 -1.43 28.87
N CYS A 261 -37.20 -1.84 29.97
CA CYS A 261 -35.76 -2.10 30.02
C CYS A 261 -35.46 -3.37 30.82
N VAL A 262 -34.28 -3.97 30.59
CA VAL A 262 -33.85 -5.20 31.26
C VAL A 262 -32.45 -5.03 31.83
N SER A 263 -32.24 -5.44 33.08
CA SER A 263 -30.94 -5.45 33.76
C SER A 263 -30.50 -6.90 34.02
N GLY A 264 -29.18 -7.17 33.93
CA GLY A 264 -28.61 -8.52 33.98
C GLY A 264 -28.49 -9.22 32.62
N LEU A 265 -28.40 -8.46 31.51
CA LEU A 265 -28.16 -8.98 30.16
C LEU A 265 -27.02 -8.21 29.48
N PRO A 266 -26.19 -8.86 28.63
CA PRO A 266 -26.18 -10.30 28.37
C PRO A 266 -25.65 -11.14 29.55
N ASP A 267 -24.80 -10.53 30.39
CA ASP A 267 -24.16 -11.13 31.56
C ASP A 267 -24.90 -10.80 32.86
N PRO A 268 -24.96 -11.73 33.84
CA PRO A 268 -25.69 -11.54 35.08
C PRO A 268 -24.99 -10.53 36.01
N ILE A 269 -25.74 -9.54 36.48
CA ILE A 269 -25.25 -8.46 37.36
C ILE A 269 -25.89 -8.62 38.74
N PRO A 270 -25.14 -8.84 39.84
CA PRO A 270 -25.74 -9.15 41.15
C PRO A 270 -26.58 -8.01 41.75
N THR A 271 -26.47 -6.78 41.23
CA THR A 271 -27.32 -5.64 41.61
C THR A 271 -28.47 -5.38 40.63
N HIS A 272 -28.79 -6.30 39.70
CA HIS A 272 -29.78 -6.08 38.62
C HIS A 272 -31.11 -5.50 39.12
N ALA A 273 -31.63 -5.99 40.25
CA ALA A 273 -32.87 -5.52 40.84
C ALA A 273 -32.76 -4.08 41.38
N ARG A 274 -31.64 -3.73 42.05
CA ARG A 274 -31.40 -2.36 42.55
C ARG A 274 -31.25 -1.38 41.39
N ASN A 275 -30.50 -1.75 40.36
CA ASN A 275 -30.31 -0.92 39.16
C ASN A 275 -31.67 -0.70 38.45
N CYS A 276 -32.50 -1.74 38.34
CA CYS A 276 -33.84 -1.68 37.75
C CYS A 276 -34.80 -0.75 38.52
N VAL A 277 -34.75 -0.75 39.87
CA VAL A 277 -35.54 0.15 40.72
C VAL A 277 -35.01 1.59 40.62
N GLN A 278 -33.69 1.79 40.63
CA GLN A 278 -33.10 3.12 40.49
C GLN A 278 -33.51 3.78 39.16
N MET A 279 -33.41 3.05 38.04
CA MET A 279 -33.88 3.47 36.72
C MET A 279 -35.34 3.96 36.73
N GLY A 280 -36.23 3.28 37.48
CA GLY A 280 -37.62 3.70 37.64
C GLY A 280 -37.81 4.96 38.50
N LEU A 281 -36.96 5.16 39.52
CA LEU A 281 -36.94 6.39 40.32
C LEU A 281 -36.40 7.58 39.53
N ASP A 282 -35.37 7.35 38.72
CA ASP A 282 -34.76 8.37 37.87
C ASP A 282 -35.74 8.81 36.77
N MET A 283 -36.44 7.86 36.13
CA MET A 283 -37.54 8.15 35.21
C MET A 283 -38.66 8.96 35.90
N CYS A 284 -39.11 8.55 37.09
CA CYS A 284 -40.09 9.31 37.88
C CYS A 284 -39.63 10.75 38.18
N THR A 285 -38.33 10.94 38.39
CA THR A 285 -37.71 12.23 38.68
C THR A 285 -37.65 13.10 37.42
N ALA A 286 -37.21 12.53 36.29
CA ALA A 286 -37.16 13.21 35.00
C ALA A 286 -38.54 13.65 34.50
N ILE A 287 -39.58 12.83 34.70
CA ILE A 287 -40.99 13.21 34.44
C ILE A 287 -41.36 14.45 35.28
N ARG A 288 -41.03 14.46 36.58
CA ARG A 288 -41.38 15.52 37.52
C ARG A 288 -40.63 16.84 37.25
N SER A 289 -39.39 16.75 36.78
CA SER A 289 -38.57 17.89 36.34
C SER A 289 -39.03 18.49 35.00
N GLY A 290 -40.01 17.88 34.33
CA GLY A 290 -40.65 18.40 33.13
C GLY A 290 -40.08 17.83 31.81
N PRO A 291 -40.75 18.13 30.67
CA PRO A 291 -40.50 17.45 29.39
C PRO A 291 -39.08 17.63 28.85
N PHE A 292 -38.39 18.71 29.22
CA PHE A 292 -36.99 18.94 28.85
C PHE A 292 -36.05 17.98 29.60
N SER A 293 -36.20 17.86 30.92
CA SER A 293 -35.40 16.92 31.73
C SER A 293 -35.66 15.46 31.36
N LEU A 294 -36.85 15.12 30.87
CA LEU A 294 -37.16 13.79 30.35
C LEU A 294 -36.40 13.48 29.05
N ARG A 295 -36.24 14.48 28.16
CA ARG A 295 -35.43 14.36 26.94
C ARG A 295 -33.96 14.15 27.27
N ASP A 296 -33.41 14.95 28.18
CA ASP A 296 -32.00 14.85 28.57
C ASP A 296 -31.71 13.51 29.25
N TRP A 297 -32.56 13.09 30.20
CA TRP A 297 -32.47 11.77 30.83
C TRP A 297 -32.59 10.62 29.83
N TYR A 298 -33.47 10.73 28.83
CA TYR A 298 -33.57 9.74 27.76
C TYR A 298 -32.27 9.62 26.96
N LEU A 299 -31.60 10.74 26.65
CA LEU A 299 -30.29 10.75 25.97
C LEU A 299 -29.16 10.22 26.86
N GLU A 300 -29.16 10.56 28.15
CA GLU A 300 -28.20 10.09 29.15
C GLU A 300 -28.28 8.56 29.31
N CYS A 301 -29.48 8.02 29.57
CA CYS A 301 -29.70 6.59 29.67
C CYS A 301 -29.51 5.85 28.34
N TYR A 302 -29.61 6.53 27.19
CA TYR A 302 -29.25 5.96 25.90
C TYR A 302 -27.74 5.72 25.82
N ASN A 303 -26.93 6.75 26.11
CA ASN A 303 -25.48 6.68 26.02
C ASN A 303 -24.85 5.66 27.00
N ASN A 304 -25.35 5.61 28.24
CA ASN A 304 -24.83 4.72 29.30
C ASN A 304 -25.15 3.21 29.10
N VAL A 305 -25.74 2.81 27.97
CA VAL A 305 -26.02 1.40 27.61
C VAL A 305 -25.07 0.89 26.50
N LEU A 306 -23.97 1.61 26.23
CA LEU A 306 -22.98 1.28 25.19
C LEU A 306 -21.54 1.02 25.66
N GLU A 307 -21.21 1.27 26.93
CA GLU A 307 -19.93 0.88 27.55
C GLU A 307 -20.03 -0.51 28.20
#